data_AF-A0A3A3FUU2-F1
#
_entry.id   AF-A0A3A3FUU2-F1
#
_cell.length_a   1.000
_cell.length_b   1.000
_cell.length_c   1.000
_cell.angle_alpha   90.00
_cell.angle_beta   90.00
_cell.angle_gamma   90.00
#
_symmetry.space_group_name_H-M   'P 1'
#
loop_
_entity.id
_entity.type
_entity.pdbx_description
1 polymer ?
#
loop_
_entity_poly.entity_id
_entity_poly.type
_entity_poly.pdbx_seq_one_letter_code
_entity_poly.pdbx_strand_id
1 'polypeptide(L)'
;MNAKNLIAAIAILAGTSSAFAAEWVDFIDFQSTKTRAEVIAELKDAQAQGTYVAGGNEFTAPDARFASTKTRAQVMAELKQAQEDGSYALAHQEFDGQYPGLTNGSNAGSRLARGGKAANVN
;
A
#
# COMPACT_ATOMS: atom_id res chain seq x y z
N MET A 1 41.99 -31.99 -24.27
CA MET A 1 40.92 -31.13 -23.73
C MET A 1 41.38 -29.68 -23.83
N ASN A 2 40.57 -28.84 -24.47
CA ASN A 2 41.01 -27.56 -25.02
C ASN A 2 40.93 -26.47 -23.96
N ALA A 3 42.04 -25.78 -23.68
CA ALA A 3 42.17 -24.69 -22.69
C ALA A 3 41.11 -23.57 -22.79
N LYS A 4 40.40 -23.51 -23.92
CA LYS A 4 39.26 -22.62 -24.18
C LYS A 4 38.03 -22.93 -23.32
N ASN A 5 37.83 -24.18 -22.91
CA ASN A 5 36.70 -24.56 -22.06
C ASN A 5 36.94 -24.26 -20.57
N LEU A 6 38.20 -24.04 -20.15
CA LEU A 6 38.56 -23.72 -18.76
C LEU A 6 38.33 -22.22 -18.45
N ILE A 7 38.55 -21.34 -19.43
CA ILE A 7 38.34 -19.89 -19.27
C ILE A 7 36.85 -19.54 -19.13
N ALA A 8 35.97 -20.29 -19.81
CA ALA A 8 34.52 -20.08 -19.70
C ALA A 8 33.93 -20.45 -18.33
N ALA A 9 34.60 -21.31 -17.55
CA ALA A 9 34.08 -21.80 -16.27
C ALA A 9 34.47 -20.94 -15.05
N ILE A 10 35.50 -20.08 -15.16
CA ILE A 10 36.03 -19.32 -14.01
C ILE A 10 35.38 -17.93 -13.88
N ALA A 11 34.76 -17.40 -14.93
CA ALA A 11 34.13 -16.07 -14.91
C ALA A 11 32.81 -16.01 -14.11
N ILE A 12 32.17 -17.15 -13.80
CA ILE A 12 30.82 -17.18 -13.21
C ILE A 12 30.85 -17.14 -11.67
N LEU A 13 32.02 -17.29 -11.03
CA LEU A 13 32.09 -17.47 -9.57
C LEU A 13 32.62 -16.26 -8.76
N ALA A 14 32.95 -15.14 -9.40
CA ALA A 14 33.48 -13.96 -8.71
C ALA A 14 32.44 -12.84 -8.62
N GLY A 15 31.54 -12.93 -7.65
CA GLY A 15 30.52 -11.91 -7.41
C GLY A 15 29.77 -12.13 -6.10
N THR A 16 30.49 -12.14 -4.99
CA THR A 16 29.96 -12.09 -3.62
C THR A 16 29.04 -10.88 -3.40
N SER A 17 27.95 -11.14 -2.67
CA SER A 17 27.09 -10.17 -1.96
C SER A 17 26.44 -9.07 -2.80
N SER A 18 25.39 -9.43 -3.55
CA SER A 18 24.37 -8.44 -3.93
C SER A 18 23.63 -8.04 -2.66
N ALA A 19 23.86 -6.82 -2.17
CA ALA A 19 22.89 -6.17 -1.28
C ALA A 19 21.55 -6.14 -2.04
N PHE A 20 20.48 -6.64 -1.43
CA PHE A 20 19.12 -6.47 -1.96
C PHE A 20 18.70 -5.01 -1.81
N ALA A 21 19.30 -4.11 -2.58
CA ALA A 21 18.61 -2.91 -3.00
C ALA A 21 17.57 -3.39 -4.01
N ALA A 22 16.30 -3.42 -3.63
CA ALA A 22 15.23 -3.59 -4.59
C ALA A 22 15.30 -2.40 -5.55
N GLU A 23 15.91 -2.62 -6.72
CA GLU A 23 15.88 -1.68 -7.82
C GLU A 23 14.42 -1.51 -8.22
N TRP A 24 13.92 -0.27 -8.18
CA TRP A 24 12.61 0.04 -8.71
C TRP A 24 12.67 -0.14 -10.23
N VAL A 25 12.17 -1.28 -10.71
CA VAL A 25 12.00 -1.53 -12.14
C VAL A 25 10.77 -0.77 -12.60
N ASP A 26 10.97 0.17 -13.51
CA ASP A 26 9.90 0.92 -14.14
C ASP A 26 9.25 0.07 -15.23
N PHE A 27 7.98 -0.32 -15.04
CA PHE A 27 7.24 -1.20 -15.95
C PHE A 27 6.45 -0.44 -17.04
N ILE A 28 6.79 0.84 -17.28
CA ILE A 28 6.04 1.72 -18.18
C ILE A 28 5.83 1.14 -19.59
N ASP A 29 6.72 0.28 -20.08
CA ASP A 29 6.65 -0.27 -21.44
C ASP A 29 6.09 -1.71 -21.52
N PHE A 30 5.43 -2.22 -20.48
CA PHE A 30 4.80 -3.55 -20.56
C PHE A 30 3.62 -3.56 -21.56
N GLN A 31 3.80 -4.26 -22.67
CA GLN A 31 2.74 -4.53 -23.64
C GLN A 31 2.25 -5.98 -23.50
N SER A 32 0.97 -6.15 -23.18
CA SER A 32 0.35 -7.48 -23.12
C SER A 32 0.31 -8.11 -24.51
N THR A 33 0.78 -9.35 -24.63
CA THR A 33 0.62 -10.17 -25.84
C THR A 33 -0.73 -10.87 -25.90
N LYS A 34 -1.51 -10.85 -24.81
CA LYS A 34 -2.82 -11.50 -24.69
C LYS A 34 -3.95 -10.55 -25.10
N THR A 35 -4.93 -11.10 -25.79
CA THR A 35 -6.21 -10.42 -26.04
C THR A 35 -7.02 -10.31 -24.76
N ARG A 36 -7.96 -9.37 -24.73
CA ARG A 36 -8.87 -9.20 -23.58
C ARG A 36 -9.69 -10.46 -23.29
N ALA A 37 -10.05 -11.23 -24.32
CA ALA A 37 -10.82 -12.46 -24.16
C ALA A 37 -10.00 -13.54 -23.43
N GLU A 38 -8.73 -13.69 -23.78
CA GLU A 38 -7.82 -14.63 -23.15
C GLU A 38 -7.54 -14.27 -21.69
N VAL A 39 -7.35 -12.98 -21.39
CA VAL A 39 -7.18 -12.51 -20.00
C VAL A 39 -8.41 -12.84 -19.14
N ILE A 40 -9.62 -12.68 -19.68
CA ILE A 40 -10.86 -13.00 -18.96
C ILE A 40 -10.99 -14.50 -18.75
N ALA A 41 -10.59 -15.33 -19.71
CA ALA A 41 -10.63 -16.78 -19.58
C ALA A 41 -9.67 -17.26 -18.47
N GLU A 42 -8.42 -16.80 -18.50
CA GLU A 42 -7.42 -17.14 -17.49
C GLU A 42 -7.80 -16.68 -16.09
N LEU A 43 -8.41 -15.50 -15.96
CA LEU A 43 -8.92 -15.02 -14.68
C LEU A 43 -10.01 -15.93 -14.12
N LYS A 44 -10.93 -16.41 -14.96
CA LYS A 44 -11.98 -17.35 -14.54
C LYS A 44 -11.38 -18.70 -14.14
N ASP A 45 -10.39 -19.19 -14.87
CA ASP A 45 -9.71 -20.45 -14.56
C ASP A 45 -8.95 -20.35 -13.23
N ALA A 46 -8.23 -19.25 -12.98
CA ALA A 46 -7.52 -19.01 -11.73
C ALA A 46 -8.49 -18.88 -10.53
N GLN A 47 -9.66 -18.28 -10.74
CA GLN A 47 -10.73 -18.23 -9.73
C GLN A 47 -11.28 -19.63 -9.43
N ALA A 48 -11.54 -20.44 -10.46
CA ALA A 48 -12.05 -21.81 -10.31
C ALA A 48 -11.03 -22.73 -9.61
N GLN A 49 -9.74 -22.55 -9.89
CA GLN A 49 -8.64 -23.29 -9.27
C GLN A 49 -8.29 -22.78 -7.87
N GLY A 50 -8.87 -21.67 -7.41
CA GLY A 50 -8.57 -21.06 -6.12
C GLY A 50 -7.16 -20.47 -6.03
N THR A 51 -6.47 -20.28 -7.15
CA THR A 51 -5.12 -19.68 -7.22
C THR A 51 -5.17 -18.16 -7.36
N TYR A 52 -6.35 -17.60 -7.68
CA TYR A 52 -6.58 -16.18 -7.69
C TYR A 52 -6.67 -15.59 -6.28
N VAL A 53 -5.68 -14.78 -5.89
CA VAL A 53 -5.70 -14.00 -4.65
C VAL A 53 -6.23 -12.60 -4.97
N ALA A 54 -7.50 -12.35 -4.63
CA ALA A 54 -8.09 -11.04 -4.76
C ALA A 54 -7.35 -10.04 -3.84
N GLY A 55 -6.78 -8.98 -4.42
CA GLY A 55 -6.08 -7.93 -3.67
C GLY A 55 -4.57 -8.13 -3.47
N GLY A 56 -3.98 -9.19 -4.04
CA GLY A 56 -2.55 -9.48 -3.94
C GLY A 56 -2.11 -10.01 -2.57
N ASN A 57 -0.96 -10.70 -2.54
CA ASN A 57 -0.34 -11.16 -1.29
C ASN A 57 0.39 -10.04 -0.52
N GLU A 58 0.36 -8.81 -1.05
CA GLU A 58 1.14 -7.67 -0.57
C GLU A 58 0.47 -6.96 0.61
N PHE A 59 -0.85 -7.10 0.75
CA PHE A 59 -1.56 -6.56 1.90
C PHE A 59 -1.40 -7.47 3.11
N THR A 60 -0.32 -7.26 3.87
CA THR A 60 -0.24 -7.75 5.24
C THR A 60 -1.17 -6.89 6.08
N ALA A 61 -2.32 -7.46 6.47
CA ALA A 61 -3.20 -6.79 7.42
C ALA A 61 -2.37 -6.40 8.65
N PRO A 62 -2.49 -5.16 9.17
CA PRO A 62 -1.78 -4.75 10.37
C PRO A 62 -2.08 -5.74 11.49
N ASP A 63 -1.06 -6.08 12.28
CA ASP A 63 -1.18 -7.08 13.36
C ASP A 63 -2.46 -6.81 14.17
N ALA A 64 -3.38 -7.77 14.16
CA ALA A 64 -4.68 -7.68 14.82
C ALA A 64 -4.56 -7.48 16.35
N ARG A 65 -3.34 -7.52 16.89
CA ARG A 65 -3.00 -7.25 18.28
C ARG A 65 -2.83 -5.77 18.62
N PHE A 66 -3.03 -4.83 17.68
CA PHE A 66 -3.01 -3.41 18.04
C PHE A 66 -4.15 -3.08 19.01
N ALA A 67 -3.79 -2.86 20.28
CA ALA A 67 -4.68 -2.34 21.31
C ALA A 67 -4.24 -0.92 21.66
N SER A 68 -5.16 0.05 21.57
CA SER A 68 -4.91 1.42 22.01
C SER A 68 -4.62 1.44 23.52
N THR A 69 -3.58 2.16 23.92
CA THR A 69 -3.29 2.44 25.33
C THR A 69 -4.16 3.57 25.90
N LYS A 70 -4.83 4.34 25.03
CA LYS A 70 -5.70 5.47 25.39
C LYS A 70 -7.17 5.09 25.31
N THR A 71 -7.93 5.57 26.29
CA THR A 71 -9.40 5.52 26.27
C THR A 71 -9.95 6.49 25.22
N ARG A 72 -11.18 6.25 24.77
CA ARG A 72 -11.87 7.14 23.83
C ARG A 72 -11.98 8.58 24.37
N ALA A 73 -12.19 8.75 25.67
CA ALA A 73 -12.28 10.08 26.29
C ALA A 73 -10.96 10.85 26.20
N GLN A 74 -9.83 10.18 26.45
CA GLN A 74 -8.50 10.78 26.33
C GLN A 74 -8.20 11.19 24.88
N VAL A 75 -8.52 10.32 23.90
CA VAL A 75 -8.35 10.65 22.49
C VAL A 75 -9.16 11.88 22.08
N MET A 76 -10.39 12.02 22.57
CA MET A 76 -11.23 13.20 22.27
C MET A 76 -10.69 14.47 22.91
N ALA A 77 -10.13 14.39 24.13
CA ALA A 77 -9.52 15.52 24.80
C ALA A 77 -8.26 16.00 24.04
N GLU A 78 -7.41 15.08 23.61
CA GLU A 78 -6.22 15.40 22.80
C GLU A 78 -6.60 16.00 21.45
N LEU A 79 -7.63 15.44 20.78
CA LEU A 79 -8.12 15.99 19.53
C LEU A 79 -8.62 17.42 19.70
N LYS A 80 -9.34 17.72 20.79
CA LYS A 80 -9.80 19.08 21.08
C LYS A 80 -8.62 20.02 21.31
N GLN A 81 -7.63 19.60 22.10
CA GLN A 81 -6.42 20.39 22.33
C GLN A 81 -5.69 20.70 21.01
N ALA A 82 -5.53 19.70 20.15
CA ALA A 82 -4.88 19.86 18.84
C ALA A 82 -5.65 20.80 17.88
N GLN A 83 -6.97 20.89 18.04
CA GLN A 83 -7.79 21.85 17.30
C GLN A 83 -7.63 23.27 17.84
N GLU A 84 -7.52 23.43 19.16
CA GLU A 84 -7.36 24.74 19.83
C GLU A 84 -5.97 25.34 19.61
N ASP A 85 -4.91 24.52 19.64
CA ASP A 85 -3.53 24.95 19.40
C ASP A 85 -3.16 25.04 17.91
N GLY A 86 -4.07 24.63 17.02
CA GLY A 86 -3.91 24.67 15.57
C GLY A 86 -3.01 23.58 14.98
N SER A 87 -2.41 22.71 15.80
CA SER A 87 -1.55 21.61 15.33
C SER A 87 -2.30 20.62 14.43
N TYR A 88 -3.60 20.42 14.67
CA TYR A 88 -4.46 19.59 13.82
C TYR A 88 -4.55 20.13 12.39
N ALA A 89 -4.70 21.44 12.23
CA ALA A 89 -4.80 22.06 10.91
C ALA A 89 -3.48 21.99 10.15
N LEU A 90 -2.36 22.20 10.84
CA LEU A 90 -1.02 22.09 10.27
C LEU A 90 -0.73 20.65 9.80
N ALA A 91 -0.98 19.65 10.65
CA ALA A 91 -0.80 18.25 10.30
C ALA A 91 -1.69 17.84 9.10
N HIS A 92 -2.90 18.40 9.00
CA HIS A 92 -3.78 18.17 7.86
C HIS A 92 -3.20 18.75 6.56
N GLN A 93 -2.68 19.99 6.61
CA GLN A 93 -2.05 20.64 5.46
C GLN A 93 -0.78 19.91 5.00
N GLU A 94 0.03 19.42 5.94
CA GLU A 94 1.22 18.62 5.64
C GLU A 94 0.86 17.29 4.97
N PHE A 95 -0.19 16.62 5.46
CA PHE A 95 -0.69 15.39 4.85
C PHE A 95 -1.16 15.62 3.42
N ASP A 96 -1.94 16.68 3.19
CA ASP A 96 -2.43 17.03 1.86
C ASP A 96 -1.29 17.42 0.90
N GLY A 97 -0.26 18.10 1.41
CA GLY A 97 0.95 18.43 0.65
C GLY A 97 1.79 17.21 0.28
N GLN A 98 1.89 16.23 1.19
CA GLN A 98 2.60 14.98 0.96
C GLN A 98 1.82 14.01 0.05
N TYR A 99 0.49 14.06 0.07
CA TYR A 99 -0.39 13.17 -0.69
C TYR A 99 -1.49 13.92 -1.46
N PRO A 100 -1.13 14.71 -2.49
CA PRO A 100 -2.05 15.62 -3.17
C PRO A 100 -3.23 14.93 -3.87
N GLY A 101 -3.12 13.63 -4.18
CA GLY A 101 -4.16 12.84 -4.85
C GLY A 101 -5.26 12.27 -3.93
N LEU A 102 -5.12 12.37 -2.60
CA LEU A 102 -6.08 11.82 -1.64
C LEU A 102 -7.10 12.85 -1.13
N THR A 103 -6.96 14.10 -1.55
CA THR A 103 -7.71 15.28 -1.06
C THR A 103 -9.21 15.27 -1.39
N ASN A 104 -9.65 14.44 -2.36
CA ASN A 104 -11.02 14.45 -2.89
C ASN A 104 -11.92 13.30 -2.35
N GLY A 105 -11.39 12.46 -1.47
CA GLY A 105 -12.19 11.46 -0.77
C GLY A 105 -13.00 12.08 0.36
N SER A 106 -14.10 11.45 0.77
CA SER A 106 -14.81 11.77 2.02
C SER A 106 -13.88 11.54 3.22
N ASN A 107 -12.97 12.47 3.45
CA ASN A 107 -11.93 12.37 4.46
C ASN A 107 -12.56 12.38 5.86
N ALA A 108 -11.82 11.86 6.85
CA ALA A 108 -12.30 11.77 8.23
C ALA A 108 -12.81 13.13 8.76
N GLY A 109 -12.22 14.25 8.30
CA GLY A 109 -12.70 15.61 8.59
C GLY A 109 -14.14 15.87 8.12
N SER A 110 -14.47 15.53 6.87
CA SER A 110 -15.84 15.65 6.33
C SER A 110 -16.86 14.72 7.02
N ARG A 111 -16.40 13.58 7.58
CA ARG A 111 -17.23 12.63 8.33
C ARG A 111 -17.44 13.06 9.78
N LEU A 112 -16.42 13.65 10.42
CA LEU A 112 -16.51 14.20 11.78
C LEU A 112 -17.36 15.48 11.80
N ALA A 113 -17.18 16.36 10.81
CA ALA A 113 -18.02 17.55 10.65
C ALA A 113 -19.50 17.21 10.39
N ARG A 114 -19.77 16.09 9.68
CA ARG A 114 -21.13 15.61 9.39
C ARG A 114 -21.72 14.77 10.53
N GLY A 115 -20.89 14.02 11.26
CA GLY A 115 -21.28 13.15 12.37
C GLY A 115 -21.63 13.88 13.67
N GLY A 116 -21.37 15.19 13.75
CA GLY A 116 -21.83 16.05 14.84
C GLY A 116 -23.35 16.29 14.86
N LYS A 117 -24.06 15.99 13.77
CA LYS A 117 -25.52 15.82 13.78
C LYS A 117 -25.84 14.34 13.89
N ALA A 118 -25.86 13.82 15.11
CA ALA A 118 -26.53 12.56 15.37
C ALA A 118 -27.97 12.69 14.86
N ALA A 119 -28.31 11.92 13.81
CA ALA A 119 -29.70 11.67 13.49
C ALA A 119 -30.32 11.03 14.74
N ASN A 120 -31.16 11.81 15.44
CA ASN A 120 -32.08 11.27 16.42
C ASN A 120 -33.06 10.40 15.64
N VAL A 121 -32.76 9.11 15.56
CA VAL A 121 -33.70 8.07 15.16
C VAL A 121 -34.48 7.69 16.41
N ASN A 122 -35.65 8.32 16.58
CA ASN A 122 -36.78 7.69 17.28
C ASN A 122 -37.33 6.55 16.40
#